data_AF-A0A2I0IKV9-F1
#
_entry.id   AF-A0A2I0IKV9-F1
#
_cell.length_a   1.000
_cell.length_b   1.000
_cell.length_c   1.000
_cell.angle_alpha   90.00
_cell.angle_beta   90.00
_cell.angle_gamma   90.00
#
_symmetry.space_group_name_H-M   'P 1'
#
loop_
_entity.id
_entity.type
_entity.pdbx_description
1 polymer ?
#
loop_
_entity_poly.entity_id
_entity_poly.type
_entity_poly.pdbx_seq_one_letter_code
_entity_poly.pdbx_strand_id
1 'polypeptide(L)'
;MEALGYILETQEIELPSGDATSDQQDAYDQWSIDDTKVRYYMFASLSNELQKQHENIKSSREILKNLRKLYGENSRIARYEISKELFRARMQEGTEVAAHV
;
A
#
# COMPACT_ATOMS: atom_id res chain seq x y z
N MET A 1 8.07 -5.92 -16.70
CA MET A 1 7.11 -5.58 -15.63
C MET A 1 6.29 -4.43 -16.17
N GLU A 2 4.96 -4.54 -16.23
CA GLU A 2 4.11 -3.42 -16.70
C GLU A 2 4.34 -2.20 -15.78
N ALA A 3 4.49 -1.01 -16.36
CA ALA A 3 4.81 0.22 -15.62
C ALA A 3 3.53 0.85 -15.03
N LEU A 4 2.91 0.20 -14.06
CA LEU A 4 1.63 0.62 -13.46
C LEU A 4 1.76 1.53 -12.23
N GLY A 5 2.99 1.81 -11.78
CA GLY A 5 3.24 2.61 -10.58
C GLY A 5 2.62 4.01 -10.63
N TYR A 6 2.49 4.58 -11.84
CA TYR A 6 1.92 5.90 -12.05
C TYR A 6 0.50 6.05 -11.48
N ILE A 7 -0.33 4.99 -11.52
CA ILE A 7 -1.69 4.98 -10.97
C ILE A 7 -1.72 5.43 -9.50
N LEU A 8 -0.71 5.06 -8.72
CA LEU A 8 -0.64 5.37 -7.29
C LEU A 8 -0.04 6.75 -7.01
N GLU A 9 0.74 7.28 -7.95
CA GLU A 9 1.56 8.48 -7.80
C GLU A 9 0.94 9.74 -8.43
N THR A 10 0.25 9.60 -9.57
CA THR A 10 -0.36 10.73 -10.32
C THR A 10 -1.80 10.94 -9.92
N GLN A 11 -2.35 12.15 -10.00
CA GLN A 11 -3.76 12.48 -9.70
C GLN A 11 -4.75 11.57 -10.47
N GLU A 12 -5.94 11.30 -9.89
CA GLU A 12 -6.95 10.46 -10.56
C GLU A 12 -7.47 11.24 -11.76
N ILE A 13 -7.67 10.55 -12.89
CA ILE A 13 -8.25 11.17 -14.06
C ILE A 13 -9.76 11.26 -13.83
N GLU A 14 -10.31 12.47 -13.92
CA GLU A 14 -11.75 12.67 -13.79
C GLU A 14 -12.49 12.05 -14.98
N LEU A 15 -13.73 11.61 -14.72
CA LEU A 15 -14.60 11.09 -15.78
C LEU A 15 -14.75 12.18 -16.86
N PRO A 16 -14.43 11.89 -18.13
CA PRO A 16 -14.60 12.86 -19.20
C PRO A 16 -16.06 13.32 -19.30
N SER A 17 -16.27 14.63 -19.46
CA SER A 17 -17.58 15.22 -19.70
C SER A 17 -18.06 14.94 -21.12
N GLY A 18 -19.34 15.19 -21.42
CA GLY A 18 -19.93 14.89 -22.74
C GLY A 18 -19.33 15.66 -23.93
N ASP A 19 -18.51 16.68 -23.66
CA ASP A 19 -17.73 17.47 -24.62
C ASP A 19 -16.27 17.02 -24.74
N ALA A 20 -15.89 15.91 -24.09
CA ALA A 20 -14.54 15.38 -24.15
C ALA A 20 -14.15 14.92 -25.56
N THR A 21 -12.88 15.15 -25.89
CA THR A 21 -12.27 14.64 -27.12
C THR A 21 -12.10 13.12 -27.07
N SER A 22 -12.00 12.48 -28.24
CA SER A 22 -11.71 11.03 -28.32
C SER A 22 -10.45 10.67 -27.52
N ASP A 23 -9.40 11.47 -27.66
CA ASP A 23 -8.12 11.24 -26.98
C ASP A 23 -8.26 11.29 -25.44
N GLN A 24 -9.13 12.16 -24.91
CA GLN A 24 -9.41 12.23 -23.48
C GLN A 24 -10.19 11.01 -22.98
N GLN A 25 -11.13 10.51 -23.78
CA GLN A 25 -11.88 9.30 -23.45
C GLN A 25 -10.96 8.07 -23.45
N ASP A 26 -10.12 7.93 -24.49
CA ASP A 26 -9.17 6.82 -24.61
C ASP A 26 -8.16 6.82 -23.46
N ALA A 27 -7.69 8.01 -23.05
CA ALA A 27 -6.80 8.15 -21.90
C ALA A 27 -7.46 7.72 -20.58
N TYR A 28 -8.72 8.10 -20.36
CA TYR A 28 -9.48 7.68 -19.18
C TYR A 28 -9.73 6.16 -19.16
N ASP A 29 -10.11 5.59 -20.30
CA ASP A 29 -10.37 4.16 -20.42
C ASP A 29 -9.11 3.33 -20.13
N GLN A 30 -7.97 3.76 -20.68
CA GLN A 30 -6.68 3.13 -20.40
C GLN A 30 -6.30 3.24 -18.92
N TRP A 31 -6.48 4.42 -18.32
CA TRP A 31 -6.21 4.63 -16.89
C TRP A 31 -7.10 3.74 -16.00
N SER A 32 -8.38 3.59 -16.35
CA SER A 32 -9.35 2.76 -15.62
C SER A 32 -8.99 1.27 -15.67
N ILE A 33 -8.49 0.79 -16.82
CA ILE A 33 -7.97 -0.56 -16.98
C ILE A 33 -6.75 -0.77 -16.09
N ASP A 34 -5.82 0.18 -16.08
CA ASP A 34 -4.60 0.09 -15.30
C ASP A 34 -4.86 0.18 -13.79
N ASP A 35 -5.77 1.06 -13.33
CA ASP A 35 -6.23 1.08 -11.93
C ASP A 35 -6.83 -0.26 -11.51
N THR A 36 -7.64 -0.85 -12.39
CA THR A 36 -8.24 -2.16 -12.15
C THR A 36 -7.19 -3.24 -11.96
N LYS A 37 -6.14 -3.27 -12.80
CA LYS A 37 -5.01 -4.20 -12.63
C LYS A 37 -4.29 -4.00 -11.31
N VAL A 38 -3.94 -2.75 -10.97
CA VAL A 38 -3.24 -2.43 -9.71
C VAL A 38 -4.06 -2.86 -8.51
N ARG A 39 -5.37 -2.62 -8.54
CA ARG A 39 -6.30 -3.03 -7.49
C ARG A 39 -6.34 -4.55 -7.33
N TYR A 40 -6.36 -5.32 -8.42
CA TYR A 40 -6.25 -6.79 -8.33
C TYR A 40 -4.93 -7.26 -7.73
N TYR A 41 -3.80 -6.64 -8.12
CA TYR A 41 -2.50 -6.97 -7.51
C TYR A 41 -2.45 -6.64 -6.02
N MET A 42 -3.04 -5.51 -5.61
CA MET A 42 -3.19 -5.17 -4.20
C MET A 42 -4.01 -6.24 -3.48
N PHE A 43 -5.20 -6.57 -3.97
CA PHE A 43 -6.05 -7.58 -3.32
C PHE A 43 -5.35 -8.94 -3.23
N ALA A 44 -4.69 -9.40 -4.29
CA ALA A 44 -3.92 -10.64 -4.27
C ALA A 44 -2.79 -10.64 -3.22
N SER A 45 -2.26 -9.47 -2.86
CA SER A 45 -1.21 -9.30 -1.85
C SER A 45 -1.75 -9.07 -0.44
N LEU A 46 -3.03 -8.70 -0.29
CA LEU A 46 -3.68 -8.50 1.00
C LEU A 46 -4.14 -9.82 1.60
N SER A 47 -4.15 -9.89 2.94
CA SER A 47 -4.76 -11.02 3.64
C SER A 47 -6.28 -11.04 3.43
N ASN A 48 -6.91 -12.21 3.57
CA ASN A 48 -8.37 -12.35 3.38
C ASN A 48 -9.19 -11.38 4.23
N GLU A 49 -8.74 -11.06 5.44
CA GLU A 49 -9.41 -10.08 6.31
C GLU A 49 -9.32 -8.67 5.75
N LEU A 50 -8.14 -8.27 5.28
CA LEU A 50 -7.95 -6.97 4.66
C LEU A 50 -8.68 -6.84 3.33
N GLN A 51 -8.76 -7.93 2.54
CA GLN A 51 -9.56 -7.95 1.31
C GLN A 51 -11.04 -7.65 1.61
N LYS A 52 -11.64 -8.32 2.60
CA LYS A 52 -13.04 -8.08 3.01
C LYS A 52 -13.29 -6.63 3.44
N GLN A 53 -12.35 -6.03 4.17
CA GLN A 53 -12.49 -4.63 4.60
C GLN A 53 -12.44 -3.63 3.44
N HIS A 54 -11.86 -4.00 2.30
CA HIS A 54 -11.63 -3.11 1.16
C HIS A 54 -12.44 -3.50 -0.08
N GLU A 55 -13.31 -4.52 -0.01
CA GLU A 55 -14.02 -5.09 -1.17
C GLU A 55 -14.88 -4.09 -1.95
N ASN A 56 -15.36 -3.05 -1.27
CA ASN A 56 -16.22 -2.01 -1.84
C ASN A 56 -15.45 -0.76 -2.33
N ILE A 57 -14.13 -0.73 -2.17
CA ILE A 57 -13.30 0.41 -2.58
C ILE A 57 -12.95 0.27 -4.06
N LYS A 58 -13.30 1.31 -4.83
CA LYS A 58 -13.20 1.28 -6.30
C LYS A 58 -11.86 1.79 -6.83
N SER A 59 -11.13 2.60 -6.05
CA SER A 59 -9.82 3.15 -6.43
C SER A 59 -8.69 2.43 -5.71
N SER A 60 -7.66 2.02 -6.47
CA SER A 60 -6.43 1.48 -5.88
C SER A 60 -5.73 2.48 -4.95
N ARG A 61 -5.88 3.79 -5.21
CA ARG A 61 -5.29 4.84 -4.37
C ARG A 61 -6.01 4.97 -3.03
N GLU A 62 -7.33 4.83 -3.02
CA GLU A 62 -8.10 4.82 -1.77
C GLU A 62 -7.71 3.63 -0.88
N ILE A 63 -7.51 2.45 -1.48
CA ILE A 63 -6.98 1.28 -0.76
C ILE A 63 -5.61 1.61 -0.14
N LEU A 64 -4.68 2.16 -0.93
CA LEU A 64 -3.35 2.55 -0.44
C LEU A 64 -3.42 3.59 0.69
N LYS A 65 -4.30 4.58 0.58
CA LYS A 65 -4.51 5.62 1.60
C LYS A 65 -4.99 5.02 2.91
N ASN A 66 -5.96 4.11 2.87
CA ASN A 66 -6.47 3.43 4.06
C ASN A 66 -5.41 2.55 4.71
N LEU A 67 -4.66 1.78 3.91
CA LEU A 67 -3.54 0.98 4.42
C LEU A 67 -2.48 1.86 5.10
N ARG A 68 -2.11 3.00 4.51
CA ARG A 68 -1.19 3.97 5.12
C ARG A 68 -1.74 4.56 6.42
N LYS A 69 -3.06 4.81 6.50
CA LYS A 69 -3.69 5.30 7.73
C LYS A 69 -3.66 4.25 8.85
N LEU A 70 -3.93 2.98 8.53
CA LEU A 70 -3.95 1.89 9.51
C LEU A 70 -2.55 1.50 9.99
N TYR A 71 -1.59 1.41 9.05
CA TYR A 71 -0.29 0.81 9.29
C TYR A 71 0.89 1.77 9.20
N GLY A 72 0.74 2.95 8.61
CA GLY A 72 1.86 3.86 8.36
C GLY A 72 2.53 4.35 9.64
N GLU A 73 1.75 4.93 10.55
CA GLU A 73 2.29 5.46 11.81
C GLU A 73 2.62 4.34 12.81
N ASN A 74 1.71 3.37 12.95
CA ASN A 74 1.90 2.21 13.82
C ASN A 74 3.15 1.39 13.44
N SER A 75 3.41 1.19 12.14
CA SER A 75 4.61 0.47 11.69
C SER A 75 5.89 1.22 12.06
N ARG A 76 5.90 2.56 11.94
CA ARG A 76 7.07 3.38 12.33
C ARG A 76 7.33 3.29 13.82
N ILE A 77 6.29 3.40 14.64
CA ILE A 77 6.39 3.28 16.09
C ILE A 77 6.86 1.88 16.48
N ALA A 78 6.25 0.82 15.94
CA ALA A 78 6.64 -0.56 16.22
C ALA A 78 8.10 -0.83 15.84
N ARG A 79 8.54 -0.37 14.66
CA ARG A 79 9.94 -0.50 14.22
C ARG A 79 10.90 0.25 15.15
N TYR A 80 10.51 1.45 15.60
CA TYR A 80 11.30 2.22 16.56
C TYR A 80 11.41 1.49 17.91
N GLU A 81 10.30 1.03 18.48
CA GLU A 81 10.30 0.34 19.77
C GLU A 81 11.09 -0.97 19.71
N ILE A 82 10.93 -1.79 18.66
CA ILE A 82 11.73 -3.00 18.46
C ILE A 82 13.23 -2.65 18.36
N SER A 83 13.58 -1.62 17.58
CA SER A 83 14.99 -1.20 17.45
C SER A 83 15.54 -0.70 18.79
N LYS A 84 14.75 0.05 19.54
CA LYS A 84 15.11 0.59 20.85
C LYS A 84 15.29 -0.52 21.89
N GLU A 85 14.42 -1.52 21.90
CA GLU A 85 14.59 -2.72 22.74
C GLU A 85 15.85 -3.48 22.37
N LEU A 86 16.10 -3.70 21.07
CA LEU A 86 17.32 -4.34 20.59
C LEU A 86 18.59 -3.59 21.02
N PHE A 87 18.63 -2.26 20.86
CA PHE A 87 19.80 -1.47 21.29
C PHE A 87 19.97 -1.40 22.81
N ARG A 88 18.90 -1.61 23.58
CA ARG A 88 18.94 -1.68 25.04
C ARG A 88 19.20 -3.09 25.55
N ALA A 89 19.05 -4.11 24.71
CA ALA A 89 19.32 -5.49 25.07
C ALA A 89 20.79 -5.61 25.48
N ARG A 90 20.99 -5.96 26.74
CA ARG A 90 22.31 -6.27 27.29
C ARG A 90 22.28 -7.69 27.82
N MET A 91 23.34 -8.43 27.54
CA MET A 91 23.57 -9.70 28.21
C MET A 91 23.74 -9.48 29.71
N GLN A 92 23.15 -10.34 30.52
CA GLN A 92 23.46 -10.37 31.94
C GLN A 92 24.85 -11.00 32.14
N GLU A 93 25.60 -10.46 33.10
CA GLU A 93 26.95 -10.92 33.41
C GLU A 93 26.95 -12.41 33.79
N GLY A 94 27.80 -13.20 33.14
CA GLY A 94 27.86 -14.66 33.33
C GLY A 94 26.91 -15.49 32.46
N THR A 95 26.09 -14.87 31.59
CA THR A 95 25.20 -15.60 30.66
C THR A 95 25.96 -16.00 29.39
N GLU A 96 25.71 -17.21 28.86
CA GLU A 96 26.29 -17.65 27.59
C GLU A 96 25.83 -16.77 26.42
N VAL A 97 26.77 -16.42 25.53
CA VAL A 97 26.51 -15.59 24.34
C VAL A 97 25.47 -16.23 23.43
N ALA A 98 25.45 -17.56 23.32
CA ALA A 98 24.49 -18.28 22.50
C ALA A 98 23.03 -18.08 22.92
N ALA A 99 22.77 -17.73 24.19
CA ALA A 99 21.41 -17.46 24.67
C ALA A 99 20.92 -16.04 24.32
N HIS A 100 21.79 -15.16 23.82
CA HIS A 100 21.48 -13.76 23.50
C HIS A 100 21.35 -13.47 22.00
N VAL A 101 21.74 -14.41 21.14
CA VAL A 101 21.73 -14.29 19.67
C VAL A 101 20.51 -15.02 19.11
#